data_AF-A0AAW6YNE5-F1
#
_entry.id   AF-A0AAW6YNE5-F1
#
_cell.length_a   1.000
_cell.length_b   1.000
_cell.length_c   1.000
_cell.angle_alpha   90.00
_cell.angle_beta   90.00
_cell.angle_gamma   90.00
#
_symmetry.space_group_name_H-M   'P 1'
#
loop_
_entity.id
_entity.type
_entity.pdbx_description
1 polymer ?
#
loop_
_entity_poly.entity_id
_entity_poly.type
_entity_poly.pdbx_seq_one_letter_code
_entity_poly.pdbx_strand_id
1 'polypeptide(L)'
;IEAAILNEHKGALVLLMLGPTAKVIAYDLYQRVDQIIDLGHIDSEYEWFLMGADHKVKLPAKHTAEYNYDENIEESADAEYLAEIIFDLSES
;
A
#
# COMPACT_ATOMS: atom_id res chain seq x y z
N ILE A 1 -2.70 -9.82 9.04
CA ILE A 1 -3.28 -9.05 7.91
C ILE A 1 -4.60 -9.66 7.44
N GLU A 2 -4.64 -10.92 6.97
CA GLU A 2 -5.89 -11.53 6.45
C GLU A 2 -7.08 -11.51 7.43
N ALA A 3 -6.85 -11.81 8.71
CA ALA A 3 -7.90 -11.74 9.72
C ALA A 3 -8.49 -10.32 9.86
N ALA A 4 -7.66 -9.27 9.76
CA ALA A 4 -8.11 -7.89 9.79
C ALA A 4 -8.96 -7.56 8.54
N ILE A 5 -8.50 -7.97 7.35
CA ILE A 5 -9.28 -7.84 6.11
C ILE A 5 -10.65 -8.51 6.26
N LEU A 6 -10.69 -9.74 6.76
CA LEU A 6 -11.95 -10.49 6.92
C LEU A 6 -12.93 -9.83 7.90
N ASN A 7 -12.43 -9.10 8.90
CA ASN A 7 -13.29 -8.37 9.83
C ASN A 7 -13.85 -7.07 9.24
N GLU A 8 -13.07 -6.39 8.38
CA GLU A 8 -13.34 -5.01 7.95
C GLU A 8 -13.80 -4.87 6.48
N HIS A 9 -13.63 -5.89 5.63
CA HIS A 9 -13.88 -5.78 4.17
C HIS A 9 -15.34 -5.57 3.74
N LYS A 10 -16.32 -5.67 4.63
CA LYS A 10 -17.73 -5.72 4.23
C LYS A 10 -18.16 -4.44 3.50
N GLY A 11 -18.48 -4.58 2.21
CA GLY A 11 -18.88 -3.46 1.35
C GLY A 11 -17.71 -2.61 0.85
N ALA A 12 -16.46 -3.04 1.06
CA ALA A 12 -15.26 -2.35 0.62
C ALA A 12 -14.58 -3.09 -0.54
N LEU A 13 -13.95 -2.30 -1.42
CA LEU A 13 -12.94 -2.80 -2.35
C LEU A 13 -11.61 -2.88 -1.59
N VAL A 14 -10.99 -4.06 -1.56
CA VAL A 14 -9.68 -4.23 -0.90
C VAL A 14 -8.56 -3.97 -1.90
N LEU A 15 -7.73 -2.96 -1.61
CA LEU A 15 -6.53 -2.64 -2.39
C LEU A 15 -5.29 -3.08 -1.62
N LEU A 16 -4.38 -3.81 -2.27
CA LEU A 16 -3.15 -4.33 -1.64
C LEU A 16 -1.89 -3.74 -2.29
N MET A 17 -0.98 -3.25 -1.46
CA MET A 17 0.34 -2.76 -1.82
C MET A 17 1.40 -3.40 -0.90
N LEU A 18 1.53 -4.73 -0.98
CA LEU A 18 2.29 -5.52 -0.01
C LEU A 18 3.22 -6.55 -0.67
N GLY A 19 3.94 -6.13 -1.72
CA GLY A 19 4.97 -6.94 -2.38
C GLY A 19 4.48 -8.35 -2.78
N PRO A 20 5.32 -9.40 -2.65
CA PRO A 20 4.93 -10.79 -2.90
C PRO A 20 3.76 -11.27 -2.04
N THR A 21 3.66 -10.80 -0.79
CA THR A 21 2.62 -11.20 0.18
C THR A 21 1.22 -10.85 -0.30
N ALA A 22 1.05 -9.74 -1.02
CA ALA A 22 -0.24 -9.35 -1.59
C ALA A 22 -0.88 -10.45 -2.46
N LYS A 23 -0.06 -11.22 -3.19
CA LYS A 23 -0.52 -12.25 -4.14
C LYS A 23 -1.05 -13.47 -3.39
N VAL A 24 -0.37 -13.84 -2.30
CA VAL A 24 -0.78 -14.92 -1.40
C VAL A 24 -2.10 -14.55 -0.73
N ILE A 25 -2.20 -13.35 -0.15
CA ILE A 25 -3.44 -12.86 0.48
C ILE A 25 -4.61 -12.84 -0.52
N ALA A 26 -4.38 -12.32 -1.73
CA ALA A 26 -5.43 -12.28 -2.75
C ALA A 26 -5.91 -13.69 -3.12
N TYR A 27 -4.99 -14.64 -3.23
CA TYR A 27 -5.30 -16.05 -3.50
C TYR A 27 -5.99 -16.75 -2.32
N ASP A 28 -5.64 -16.43 -1.08
CA ASP A 28 -6.25 -17.08 0.09
C ASP A 28 -7.67 -16.56 0.36
N LEU A 29 -7.96 -15.33 -0.06
CA LEU A 29 -9.20 -14.63 0.27
C LEU A 29 -10.19 -14.46 -0.90
N TYR A 30 -9.85 -14.82 -2.15
CA TYR A 30 -10.70 -14.51 -3.33
C TYR A 30 -12.14 -15.06 -3.28
N GLN A 31 -12.41 -16.12 -2.51
CA GLN A 31 -13.77 -16.67 -2.34
C GLN A 31 -14.53 -16.05 -1.16
N ARG A 32 -13.86 -15.25 -0.32
CA ARG A 32 -14.36 -14.75 0.96
C ARG A 32 -14.52 -13.24 0.99
N VAL A 33 -13.89 -12.54 0.06
CA VAL A 33 -13.94 -11.09 -0.09
C VAL A 33 -14.43 -10.78 -1.50
N ASP A 34 -15.36 -9.83 -1.63
CA ASP A 34 -16.04 -9.53 -2.89
C ASP A 34 -15.06 -9.16 -4.02
N GLN A 35 -14.07 -8.31 -3.71
CA GLN A 35 -13.05 -7.90 -4.66
C GLN A 35 -11.75 -7.50 -3.96
N ILE A 36 -10.64 -8.05 -4.44
CA ILE A 36 -9.29 -7.71 -4.03
C ILE A 36 -8.50 -7.33 -5.28
N ILE A 37 -7.81 -6.19 -5.25
CA ILE A 37 -6.91 -5.75 -6.32
C ILE A 37 -5.53 -5.50 -5.72
N ASP A 38 -4.55 -6.23 -6.22
CA ASP A 38 -3.13 -5.99 -5.94
C ASP A 38 -2.62 -4.90 -6.88
N LEU A 39 -2.34 -3.71 -6.32
CA LEU A 39 -1.94 -2.51 -7.07
C LEU A 39 -0.42 -2.24 -7.00
N GLY A 40 0.31 -2.96 -6.15
CA GLY A 40 1.76 -2.82 -6.02
C GLY A 40 2.20 -1.36 -5.84
N HIS A 41 3.09 -0.88 -6.71
CA HIS A 41 3.72 0.44 -6.63
C HIS A 41 2.96 1.56 -7.38
N ILE A 42 1.64 1.48 -7.48
CA ILE A 42 0.86 2.47 -8.24
C ILE A 42 1.09 3.92 -7.79
N ASP A 43 1.34 4.15 -6.50
CA ASP A 43 1.60 5.49 -5.95
C ASP A 43 2.87 6.13 -6.53
N SER A 44 3.99 5.40 -6.55
CA SER A 44 5.24 5.94 -7.12
C SER A 44 5.11 6.26 -8.61
N GLU A 45 4.43 5.40 -9.39
CA GLU A 45 4.18 5.63 -10.82
C GLU A 45 3.27 6.84 -11.04
N TYR A 46 2.26 7.02 -10.18
CA TYR A 46 1.35 8.17 -10.26
C TYR A 46 2.07 9.49 -9.94
N GLU A 47 2.94 9.50 -8.93
CA GLU A 47 3.77 10.66 -8.60
C GLU A 47 4.71 11.02 -9.75
N TRP A 48 5.41 10.04 -10.33
CA TRP A 48 6.28 10.28 -11.50
C TRP A 48 5.50 10.80 -12.70
N PHE A 49 4.28 10.31 -12.94
CA PHE A 49 3.39 10.83 -13.97
C PHE A 49 3.05 12.30 -13.74
N LEU A 50 2.63 12.69 -12.53
CA LEU A 50 2.31 14.08 -12.19
C LEU A 50 3.52 15.01 -12.31
N MET A 51 4.71 14.52 -11.98
CA MET A 51 5.97 15.25 -12.13
C MET A 51 6.42 15.41 -13.59
N GLY A 52 5.87 14.63 -14.52
CA GLY A 52 6.39 14.50 -15.88
C GLY A 52 7.80 13.93 -15.89
N ALA A 53 8.13 13.05 -14.94
CA ALA A 53 9.46 12.48 -14.79
C ALA A 53 9.80 11.56 -15.98
N ASP A 54 11.02 11.66 -16.47
CA ASP A 54 11.58 10.81 -17.53
C ASP A 54 12.46 9.67 -16.97
N HIS A 55 12.65 9.64 -15.65
CA HIS A 55 13.37 8.60 -14.91
C HIS A 55 12.76 8.42 -13.50
N LYS A 56 13.13 7.34 -12.82
CA LYS A 56 12.64 7.01 -11.48
C LYS A 56 13.29 7.94 -10.44
N VAL A 57 12.56 8.97 -10.02
CA VAL A 57 13.02 9.95 -9.01
C VAL A 57 12.68 9.45 -7.61
N LYS A 58 13.63 9.49 -6.67
CA LYS A 58 13.37 9.15 -5.27
C LYS A 58 12.43 10.17 -4.62
N LEU A 59 11.35 9.70 -4.02
CA LEU A 59 10.39 10.52 -3.28
C LEU A 59 10.88 10.70 -1.82
N PRO A 60 10.79 11.90 -1.25
CA PRO A 60 11.39 12.20 0.05
C PRO A 60 10.58 11.76 1.27
N ALA A 61 9.25 11.73 1.18
CA ALA A 61 8.36 11.58 2.34
C ALA A 61 7.62 10.23 2.41
N LYS A 62 7.95 9.30 1.51
CA LYS A 62 7.29 7.99 1.40
C LYS A 62 8.17 6.96 0.69
N HIS A 63 7.79 5.68 0.78
CA HIS A 63 8.39 4.62 -0.02
C HIS A 63 8.40 4.98 -1.51
N THR A 64 9.48 4.64 -2.20
CA THR A 64 9.58 4.80 -3.65
C THR A 64 9.92 3.48 -4.32
N ALA A 65 9.16 3.12 -5.34
CA ALA A 65 9.44 1.95 -6.16
C ALA A 65 10.89 1.96 -6.68
N GLU A 66 11.54 0.79 -6.64
CA GLU A 66 12.97 0.58 -6.94
C GLU A 66 13.98 1.17 -5.96
N TYR A 67 13.54 1.96 -4.99
CA TYR A 67 14.36 2.42 -3.86
C TYR A 67 13.94 1.67 -2.59
N ASN A 68 13.97 0.34 -2.67
CA ASN A 68 13.35 -0.58 -1.70
C ASN A 68 14.07 -0.70 -0.35
N TYR A 69 15.08 0.12 -0.09
CA TYR A 69 15.81 0.13 1.19
C TYR A 69 15.27 1.18 2.18
N ASP A 70 14.27 1.97 1.78
CA ASP A 70 13.56 2.96 2.61
C ASP A 70 14.47 3.90 3.41
N GLU A 71 15.68 4.16 2.89
CA GLU A 71 16.65 5.03 3.54
C GLU A 71 16.25 6.51 3.38
N ASN A 72 16.38 7.31 4.43
CA ASN A 72 16.15 8.78 4.40
C ASN A 72 14.73 9.18 3.99
N ILE A 73 13.71 8.49 4.48
CA ILE A 73 12.31 8.93 4.39
C ILE A 73 12.05 9.91 5.54
N GLU A 74 11.66 11.15 5.22
CA GLU A 74 11.15 12.08 6.22
C GLU A 74 9.66 11.77 6.45
N GLU A 75 9.34 11.10 7.55
CA GLU A 75 7.95 10.85 7.91
C GLU A 75 7.21 12.18 8.10
N SER A 76 6.15 12.36 7.31
CA SER A 76 5.22 13.48 7.46
C SER A 76 4.03 13.02 8.28
N ALA A 77 3.71 13.73 9.37
CA ALA A 77 2.53 13.47 10.18
C ALA A 77 1.27 14.05 9.51
N ASP A 78 0.73 13.33 8.53
CA ASP A 78 -0.55 13.65 7.89
C ASP A 78 -1.70 13.14 8.78
N ALA A 79 -2.48 14.07 9.33
CA ALA A 79 -3.56 13.74 10.26
C ALA A 79 -4.74 13.01 9.58
N GLU A 80 -4.96 13.21 8.29
CA GLU A 80 -6.00 12.53 7.54
C GLU A 80 -5.61 11.06 7.34
N TYR A 81 -4.38 10.80 6.86
CA TYR A 81 -3.84 9.46 6.76
C TYR A 81 -3.86 8.70 8.10
N LEU A 82 -3.43 9.34 9.19
CA LEU A 82 -3.42 8.70 10.52
C LEU A 82 -4.83 8.34 11.01
N ALA A 83 -5.87 9.08 10.60
CA ALA A 83 -7.26 8.78 10.95
C ALA A 83 -7.84 7.61 10.13
N GLU A 84 -7.24 7.28 8.98
CA GLU A 84 -7.63 6.15 8.14
C GLU A 84 -7.04 4.80 8.63
N ILE A 85 -6.03 4.83 9.49
CA ILE A 85 -5.41 3.62 10.07
C ILE A 85 -6.37 2.99 11.09
N ILE A 86 -6.98 1.88 10.72
CA ILE A 86 -7.85 1.08 11.60
C ILE A 86 -7.10 0.01 12.41
N PHE A 87 -5.92 -0.40 11.94
CA PHE A 87 -5.10 -1.42 12.59
C PHE A 87 -3.63 -1.31 12.17
N ASP A 88 -2.72 -1.39 13.15
CA ASP A 88 -1.26 -1.36 12.92
C ASP A 88 -0.63 -2.72 13.25
N LEU A 89 0.18 -3.23 12.32
CA LEU A 89 0.85 -4.53 12.36
C LEU A 89 2.36 -4.42 12.08
N SER A 90 2.91 -3.21 12.05
CA SER A 90 4.32 -2.98 11.73
C SER A 90 5.29 -3.57 12.77
N GLU A 91 4.85 -3.67 14.03
CA GLU A 91 5.65 -4.14 15.17
C GLU A 91 5.38 -5.61 15.58
N SER A 92 4.59 -6.36 14.79
CA SER A 92 4.17 -7.74 15.13
C SER A 92 5.09 -8.84 14.63
#